data_AF-A0A8C9KND6-F1
#
_entry.id   AF-A0A8C9KND6-F1
#
_cell.length_a   1.000
_cell.length_b   1.000
_cell.length_c   1.000
_cell.angle_alpha   90.00
_cell.angle_beta   90.00
_cell.angle_gamma   90.00
#
_symmetry.space_group_name_H-M   'P 1'
#
loop_
_entity.id
_entity.type
_entity.pdbx_description
1 polymer ?
#
loop_
_entity_poly.entity_id
_entity_poly.type
_entity_poly.pdbx_seq_one_letter_code
_entity_poly.pdbx_strand_id
1 'polypeptide(L)' 'YTYRVSQTETGSWSAETAPGVHKRFFRKIKNLISAFQKPDQGIVIPLQYPVEKKCSVRSAQGRREDPDVFLKAP' A
#
# COMPACT_ATOMS: atom_id res chain seq x y z
N TYR A 1 16.39 8.39 -2.84
CA TYR A 1 16.20 7.06 -3.45
C TYR A 1 14.71 6.75 -3.45
N THR A 2 14.17 6.36 -4.60
CA THR A 2 12.75 5.97 -4.72
C THR A 2 12.70 4.57 -5.32
N TYR A 3 11.96 3.67 -4.69
CA TYR A 3 11.83 2.29 -5.12
C TYR A 3 10.43 2.05 -5.67
N ARG A 4 10.32 1.32 -6.77
CA ARG A 4 9.03 0.92 -7.34
C ARG A 4 8.60 -0.38 -6.67
N VAL A 5 7.37 -0.40 -6.17
CA VAL A 5 6.76 -1.58 -5.55
C VAL A 5 5.54 -1.96 -6.39
N SER A 6 5.46 -3.22 -6.78
CA SER A 6 4.38 -3.74 -7.62
C SER A 6 3.99 -5.15 -7.22
N GLN A 7 2.77 -5.51 -7.57
CA GLN A 7 2.24 -6.86 -7.44
C GLN A 7 2.46 -7.62 -8.75
N THR A 8 2.92 -8.86 -8.66
CA THR A 8 3.00 -9.78 -9.80
C THR A 8 1.62 -10.28 -10.17
N GLU A 9 1.48 -10.83 -11.38
CA GLU A 9 0.26 -11.51 -11.84
C GLU A 9 -0.21 -12.60 -10.86
N THR A 10 0.73 -13.31 -10.23
CA THR A 10 0.49 -14.32 -9.20
C THR A 10 0.08 -13.75 -7.83
N GLY A 11 -0.08 -12.43 -7.71
CA GLY A 11 -0.51 -11.76 -6.49
C GLY A 11 0.60 -11.50 -5.46
N SER A 12 1.87 -11.77 -5.80
CA SER A 12 3.00 -11.54 -4.89
C SER A 12 3.57 -10.13 -5.02
N TRP A 13 3.96 -9.54 -3.90
CA TRP A 13 4.57 -8.21 -3.84
C TRP A 13 6.08 -8.29 -4.04
N SER A 14 6.62 -7.37 -4.82
CA SER A 14 8.06 -7.23 -5.02
C SER A 14 8.45 -5.76 -5.18
N ALA A 15 9.72 -5.45 -4.91
CA ALA A 15 10.30 -4.12 -5.12
C ALA A 15 11.45 -4.21 -6.11
N GLU A 16 11.58 -3.20 -6.96
CA GLU A 16 12.76 -2.99 -7.81
C GLU A 16 13.88 -2.44 -6.92
N THR A 17 14.91 -3.25 -6.69
CA THR A 17 16.07 -2.95 -5.84
C THR A 17 17.33 -2.78 -6.70
N ALA A 18 18.48 -2.52 -6.06
CA ALA A 18 19.75 -2.33 -6.77
C ALA A 18 20.09 -3.51 -7.72
N PRO A 19 20.75 -3.24 -8.86
CA PRO A 19 21.16 -4.30 -9.78
C PRO A 19 22.07 -5.32 -9.07
N GLY A 20 21.82 -6.61 -9.31
CA GLY A 20 22.55 -7.71 -8.67
C GLY A 20 21.91 -8.24 -7.38
N VAL A 21 20.90 -7.57 -6.82
CA VAL A 21 20.13 -8.11 -5.70
C VAL A 21 19.02 -9.04 -6.22
N HIS A 22 18.91 -10.22 -5.62
CA HIS A 22 17.88 -11.18 -5.97
C HIS A 22 16.49 -10.63 -5.63
N LYS A 23 15.59 -10.65 -6.62
CA LYS A 23 14.20 -10.21 -6.44
C LYS A 23 13.46 -11.14 -5.49
N ARG A 24 12.86 -10.57 -4.45
CA ARG A 24 12.07 -11.30 -3.46
C ARG A 24 10.59 -11.06 -3.67
N PHE A 25 9.81 -12.12 -3.47
CA PHE A 25 8.36 -12.12 -3.59
C PHE A 25 7.71 -12.34 -2.22
N PHE A 26 6.78 -11.47 -1.86
CA PHE A 26 6.09 -11.50 -0.58
C PHE A 26 4.59 -11.64 -0.77
N ARG A 27 3.93 -12.55 -0.04
CA ARG A 27 2.47 -12.72 -0.14
C ARG A 27 1.68 -11.50 0.36
N LYS A 28 2.24 -10.72 1.29
CA LYS A 28 1.59 -9.55 1.91
C LYS A 28 2.52 -8.34 1.85
N ILE A 29 2.00 -7.16 1.54
CA ILE A 29 2.78 -5.90 1.51
C ILE A 29 3.46 -5.60 2.84
N LYS A 30 2.80 -5.89 3.97
CA LYS A 30 3.39 -5.70 5.31
C LYS A 30 4.68 -6.51 5.50
N ASN A 31 4.73 -7.72 4.94
CA ASN A 31 5.93 -8.56 5.03
C ASN A 31 7.07 -8.01 4.17
N LEU A 32 6.76 -7.39 3.03
CA LEU A 32 7.74 -6.68 2.22
C LEU A 32 8.35 -5.53 3.04
N ILE A 33 7.51 -4.72 3.69
CA ILE A 33 7.96 -3.62 4.55
C ILE A 33 8.86 -4.15 5.67
N SER A 34 8.41 -5.17 6.41
CA SER A 34 9.19 -5.78 7.50
C SER A 34 10.52 -6.38 7.04
N ALA A 35 10.61 -6.90 5.82
CA ALA A 35 11.87 -7.40 5.30
C ALA A 35 12.88 -6.25 5.15
N PHE A 36 12.45 -5.13 4.59
CA PHE A 36 13.27 -3.94 4.38
C PHE A 36 13.54 -3.11 5.65
N GLN A 37 13.04 -3.51 6.81
CA GLN A 37 13.48 -2.97 8.10
C GLN A 37 14.86 -3.51 8.52
N LYS A 38 15.29 -4.64 7.95
CA LYS A 38 16.60 -5.24 8.23
C LYS A 38 17.68 -4.60 7.34
N PRO A 39 18.93 -4.50 7.83
CA PRO A 39 20.05 -4.06 7.01
C PRO A 39 20.35 -5.04 5.87
N ASP A 40 21.07 -4.55 4.86
CA ASP A 40 21.60 -5.34 3.72
C ASP A 40 20.55 -6.08 2.88
N GLN A 41 19.34 -5.52 2.79
CA GLN A 41 18.24 -6.11 2.02
C GLN A 41 18.09 -5.53 0.60
N GLY A 42 19.10 -4.81 0.10
CA GLY A 42 19.09 -4.24 -1.25
C GLY A 42 18.45 -2.85 -1.38
N ILE A 43 18.19 -2.19 -0.24
CA ILE A 43 17.89 -0.76 -0.19
C ILE A 43 18.99 -0.03 0.59
N VAL A 44 19.23 1.23 0.25
CA VAL A 44 20.32 2.05 0.80
C VAL A 44 20.21 2.25 2.32
N ILE A 45 19.00 2.41 2.85
CA ILE A 45 18.75 2.64 4.28
C ILE A 45 17.57 1.76 4.71
N PRO A 46 17.69 1.00 5.82
CA PRO A 46 16.59 0.21 6.35
C PRO A 46 15.43 1.10 6.80
N LEU A 47 14.20 0.60 6.62
CA LEU A 47 12.98 1.30 7.04
C LEU A 47 12.88 1.31 8.57
N GLN A 48 12.79 2.50 9.17
CA GLN A 48 12.77 2.65 10.63
C GLN A 48 11.56 3.44 11.13
N TYR A 49 11.25 4.57 10.49
CA TYR A 49 10.23 5.50 10.95
C TYR A 49 9.07 5.57 9.94
N PRO A 50 7.93 4.90 10.19
CA PRO A 50 6.77 4.99 9.31
C PRO A 50 6.18 6.41 9.36
N VAL A 51 6.01 7.03 8.20
CA VAL A 51 5.36 8.33 8.07
C VAL A 51 3.91 8.10 7.67
N GLU A 52 3.01 8.09 8.66
CA GLU A 52 1.60 7.83 8.44
C GLU A 52 0.86 9.09 7.98
N LYS A 53 -0.11 8.91 7.07
CA LYS A 53 -1.01 10.00 6.68
C LYS A 53 -1.94 10.31 7.86
N LYS A 54 -1.92 11.55 8.33
CA LYS A 54 -2.91 12.03 9.31
C LYS A 54 -4.31 11.95 8.70
N CYS A 55 -5.17 11.09 9.23
CA CYS A 55 -6.59 11.09 8.89
C CYS A 55 -7.22 12.38 9.41
N SER A 56 -7.49 13.35 8.54
CA SER A 56 -8.36 14.46 8.89
C SER A 56 -9.79 13.92 9.03
N VAL A 57 -10.36 14.00 10.22
CA VAL A 57 -11.71 13.49 10.58
C VAL A 57 -12.87 14.09 9.75
N ARG A 58 -12.57 14.98 8.79
CA ARG A 58 -13.55 15.71 7.96
C ARG A 58 -14.19 14.85 6.86
N SER A 59 -13.64 13.69 6.53
CA SER A 59 -14.21 12.80 5.51
C SER A 59 -15.21 11.77 6.07
N ALA A 60 -15.61 11.88 7.35
CA ALA A 60 -16.60 11.01 7.99
C ALA A 60 -18.03 11.61 8.07
N GLN A 61 -18.24 12.85 7.59
CA GLN A 61 -19.55 13.50 7.51
C GLN A 61 -19.87 13.84 6.05
N GLY A 62 -20.47 12.89 5.32
CA GLY A 62 -20.84 13.13 3.93
C GLY A 62 -21.51 11.97 3.21
N ARG A 63 -22.28 11.11 3.90
CA ARG A 63 -23.36 10.34 3.29
C ARG A 63 -24.29 9.79 4.38
N ARG A 64 -25.16 10.64 4.92
CA ARG A 64 -26.38 10.21 5.60
C ARG A 64 -27.53 10.32 4.59
N GLU A 65 -28.08 9.15 4.29
CA GLU A 65 -29.43 8.78 3.83
C GLU A 65 -30.39 9.89 3.36
N ASP A 66 -30.94 9.70 2.17
CA ASP A 66 -32.26 10.19 1.77
C ASP A 66 -33.05 8.97 1.24
N PRO A 67 -34.08 8.49 1.96
CA PRO A 67 -35.01 7.48 1.46
C PRO A 67 -36.21 8.16 0.80
N ASP A 68 -36.59 7.60 -0.36
CA ASP A 68 -37.88 7.76 -1.04
C ASP A 68 -38.28 9.14 -1.56
N VAL A 69 -38.42 9.27 -2.90
CA VAL A 69 -39.63 9.82 -3.56
C VAL A 69 -39.56 9.70 -5.09
N PHE A 70 -40.55 8.95 -5.61
CA PHE A 70 -41.20 9.02 -6.93
C PHE A 70 -40.46 8.53 -8.21
N LEU A 71 -40.99 7.43 -8.79
CA LEU A 71 -41.70 7.43 -10.08
C LEU A 71 -41.95 5.98 -10.58
N LYS A 72 -43.18 5.48 -10.49
CA LYS A 72 -43.73 4.61 -11.55
C LYS A 72 -45.27 4.58 -11.56
N ALA A 73 -45.83 5.26 -12.55
CA ALA A 73 -47.08 4.95 -13.25
C ALA A 73 -46.79 5.28 -14.73
N PRO A 74 -47.44 4.68 -15.75
CA PRO A 74 -48.88 4.40 -15.84
C PRO A 74 -49.28 2.93 -15.70
#